data_AF-A0A099FBX1-F1
#
_entry.id   AF-A0A099FBX1-F1
#
_cell.length_a   1.000
_cell.length_b   1.000
_cell.length_c   1.000
_cell.angle_alpha   90.00
_cell.angle_beta   90.00
_cell.angle_gamma   90.00
#
_symmetry.space_group_name_H-M   'P 1'
#
loop_
_entity.id
_entity.type
_entity.pdbx_description
1 polymer ?
#
loop_
_entity_poly.entity_id
_entity_poly.type
_entity_poly.pdbx_seq_one_letter_code
_entity_poly.pdbx_strand_id
1 'polypeptide(L)' 'MIALFAAAALVLNFPLLLLWDRPATVLGLPVLAVALFAIWAALIVALALLSRAPGGGGRR' A
#
# COMPACT_ATOMS: atom_id res chain seq x y z
N MET A 1 15.20 4.90 4.05
CA MET A 1 14.31 4.36 3.00
C MET A 1 13.96 2.90 3.25
N ILE A 2 14.96 2.03 3.45
CA ILE A 2 14.75 0.58 3.67
C ILE A 2 13.87 0.28 4.90
N ALA A 3 14.07 0.97 6.03
CA ALA A 3 13.27 0.74 7.24
C ALA A 3 11.78 1.09 7.06
N LEU A 4 11.48 2.18 6.34
CA LEU A 4 10.10 2.59 6.02
C LEU A 4 9.46 1.62 5.02
N PHE A 5 10.22 1.18 4.02
CA PHE A 5 9.78 0.16 3.07
C PHE A 5 9.51 -1.19 3.75
N ALA A 6 10.41 -1.63 4.65
CA ALA A 6 10.25 -2.86 5.40
C ALA A 6 9.06 -2.78 6.37
N ALA A 7 8.82 -1.62 7.01
CA ALA A 7 7.65 -1.41 7.85
C ALA A 7 6.35 -1.47 7.03
N ALA A 8 6.30 -0.82 5.87
CA ALA A 8 5.16 -0.91 4.96
C ALA A 8 4.96 -2.35 4.47
N ALA A 9 6.04 -3.04 4.08
CA ALA A 9 5.99 -4.43 3.64
C ALA A 9 5.50 -5.36 4.76
N LEU A 10 5.97 -5.19 6.01
CA LEU A 10 5.49 -6.00 7.15
C LEU A 10 4.01 -5.75 7.43
N VAL A 11 3.60 -4.48 7.48
CA VAL A 11 2.21 -4.08 7.74
C VAL A 11 1.29 -4.55 6.62
N LEU A 12 1.77 -4.68 5.38
CA LEU A 12 0.96 -5.24 4.30
C LEU A 12 0.97 -6.78 4.28
N ASN A 13 2.11 -7.40 4.52
CA ASN A 13 2.32 -8.84 4.33
C ASN A 13 1.68 -9.68 5.44
N PHE A 14 1.83 -9.29 6.71
CA PHE A 14 1.26 -10.04 7.84
C PHE A 14 -0.27 -10.12 7.82
N PRO A 15 -1.02 -9.02 7.64
CA PRO A 15 -2.47 -9.11 7.53
C PRO A 15 -2.94 -9.79 6.25
N LEU A 16 -2.18 -9.73 5.14
CA LEU A 16 -2.51 -10.53 3.95
C LEU A 16 -2.49 -12.02 4.25
N LEU A 17 -1.46 -12.51 4.94
CA LEU A 17 -1.36 -13.91 5.36
C LEU A 17 -2.50 -14.31 6.29
N LEU A 18 -2.84 -13.43 7.24
CA LEU A 18 -3.95 -13.67 8.18
C LEU A 18 -5.32 -13.71 7.48
N LEU A 19 -5.46 -12.96 6.39
CA LEU A 19 -6.68 -12.85 5.62
C LEU A 19 -6.81 -13.96 4.57
N TRP A 20 -5.69 -14.46 4.04
CA TRP A 20 -5.65 -15.59 3.11
C TRP A 20 -6.15 -16.88 3.75
N ASP A 21 -5.96 -17.04 5.07
CA ASP A 21 -6.41 -18.19 5.84
C ASP A 21 -7.93 -18.17 6.14
N ARG A 22 -8.60 -17.06 5.84
CA ARG A 22 -10.02 -16.85 6.16
C ARG A 22 -10.81 -16.70 4.85
N PRO A 23 -11.84 -17.53 4.61
CA PRO A 23 -12.80 -17.27 3.53
C PRO A 23 -13.76 -16.15 3.93
N ALA A 24 -13.22 -14.96 4.19
CA ALA A 24 -13.99 -13.77 4.56
C ALA A 24 -14.35 -12.96 3.31
N THR A 25 -15.52 -12.33 3.34
CA THR A 25 -16.01 -11.45 2.29
C THR A 25 -16.44 -10.11 2.86
N VAL A 26 -16.21 -9.02 2.12
CA VAL A 26 -16.68 -7.66 2.42
C VAL A 26 -17.60 -7.26 1.28
N LEU A 27 -18.85 -6.93 1.58
CA LEU A 27 -19.87 -6.57 0.58
C LEU A 27 -20.04 -7.64 -0.53
N GLY A 28 -19.83 -8.92 -0.19
CA GLY A 28 -19.88 -10.04 -1.14
C GLY A 28 -18.60 -10.26 -1.95
N LEU A 29 -17.59 -9.41 -1.81
CA LEU A 29 -16.28 -9.55 -2.48
C LEU A 29 -15.26 -10.24 -1.56
N PRO A 30 -14.38 -11.11 -2.08
CA PRO A 30 -13.29 -11.69 -1.29
C PRO A 30 -12.43 -10.59 -0.68
N VAL A 31 -12.18 -10.64 0.64
CA VAL A 31 -11.40 -9.56 1.28
C VAL A 31 -9.99 -9.48 0.69
N LEU A 32 -9.45 -10.59 0.20
CA LEU A 32 -8.17 -10.60 -0.51
C LEU A 32 -8.14 -9.60 -1.68
N ALA A 33 -9.19 -9.60 -2.50
CA ALA A 33 -9.30 -8.67 -3.62
C ALA A 33 -9.38 -7.22 -3.12
N VAL A 34 -10.19 -6.97 -2.09
CA VAL A 34 -10.34 -5.63 -1.49
C VAL A 34 -9.01 -5.12 -0.92
N ALA A 35 -8.29 -5.96 -0.16
CA ALA A 35 -7.00 -5.63 0.42
C ALA A 35 -5.95 -5.34 -0.66
N LEU A 36 -5.90 -6.13 -1.73
CA LEU A 36 -4.98 -5.91 -2.85
C LEU A 36 -5.21 -4.55 -3.51
N PHE A 37 -6.47 -4.21 -3.82
CA PHE A 37 -6.79 -2.92 -4.42
C PHE A 37 -6.51 -1.74 -3.47
N ALA A 38 -6.78 -1.88 -2.17
CA ALA A 38 -6.48 -0.86 -1.17
C ALA A 38 -4.96 -0.58 -1.08
N ILE A 39 -4.15 -1.64 -1.06
CA ILE A 39 -2.69 -1.57 -1.11
C ILE A 39 -2.22 -0.82 -2.36
N TRP A 40 -2.75 -1.19 -3.51
CA TRP A 40 -2.37 -0.60 -4.78
C TRP A 40 -2.74 0.89 -4.84
N ALA A 41 -3.93 1.27 -4.37
CA ALA A 41 -4.35 2.66 -4.27
C ALA A 41 -3.46 3.47 -3.31
N ALA A 42 -3.07 2.89 -2.17
CA ALA A 42 -2.14 3.53 -1.24
C ALA A 42 -0.77 3.80 -1.88
N LEU A 43 -0.25 2.86 -2.67
CA LEU A 43 1.00 3.05 -3.43
C LEU A 43 0.88 4.19 -4.45
N ILE A 44 -0.24 4.25 -5.18
CA ILE A 44 -0.48 5.34 -6.14
C ILE A 44 -0.53 6.69 -5.42
N VAL A 45 -1.25 6.79 -4.30
CA VAL A 45 -1.31 8.02 -3.50
C VAL A 45 0.08 8.41 -3.00
N ALA A 46 0.85 7.45 -2.49
CA ALA A 46 2.21 7.70 -2.04
C ALA A 46 3.11 8.22 -3.18
N LEU A 47 3.02 7.61 -4.36
CA LEU A 47 3.74 8.06 -5.55
C LEU A 47 3.28 9.43 -6.03
N ALA A 48 1.97 9.70 -6.02
CA ALA A 48 1.40 10.99 -6.38
C ALA A 48 1.82 12.12 -5.42
N LEU A 49 1.92 11.80 -4.13
CA LEU A 49 2.42 12.75 -3.12
C LEU A 49 3.92 13.00 -3.30
N LEU A 50 4.70 11.94 -3.58
CA LEU A 50 6.12 12.05 -3.82
C LEU A 50 6.43 12.83 -5.11
N SER A 51 5.67 12.61 -6.18
CA SER A 51 5.82 13.35 -7.44
C SER A 51 5.38 14.81 -7.35
N ARG A 52 4.45 15.11 -6.44
CA ARG A 52 4.02 16.48 -6.15
C ARG A 52 4.99 17.24 -5.24
N ALA A 53 5.93 16.55 -4.58
CA ALA A 53 6.98 17.23 -3.83
C ALA A 53 7.71 18.19 -4.79
N PRO A 54 7.75 19.51 -4.50
CA PRO A 54 8.41 20.44 -5.39
C PRO A 54 9.87 20.01 -5.51
N GLY A 55 10.30 19.65 -6.73
CA GLY A 55 11.71 19.41 -7.00
C GLY A 55 12.48 20.64 -6.53
N GLY A 56 13.32 20.44 -5.50
CA GLY A 56 14.17 21.48 -4.94
C GLY A 56 14.86 22.20 -6.08
N GLY A 57 14.54 23.49 -6.22
CA GLY A 57 14.81 24.28 -7.41
C GLY A 57 16.24 24.12 -7.92
N GLY A 58 16.34 24.00 -9.23
CA GLY A 58 17.58 24.21 -9.96
C GLY A 58 18.19 25.55 -9.52
N ARG A 59 19.36 25.46 -8.88
CA ARG A 59 20.25 26.60 -8.73
C ARG A 59 21.06 26.69 -10.02
N ARG A 60 20.72 27.73 -10.77
CA ARG A 60 21.52 28.37 -11.82
C ARG A 60 22.95 28.62 -11.34
#